data_AF-L9Z351-F1
#
_entry.id   AF-L9Z351-F1
#
_cell.length_a   1.000
_cell.length_b   1.000
_cell.length_c   1.000
_cell.angle_alpha   90.00
_cell.angle_beta   90.00
_cell.angle_gamma   90.00
#
_symmetry.space_group_name_H-M   'P 1'
#
loop_
_entity.id
_entity.type
_entity.pdbx_description
1 polymer ?
#
loop_
_entity_poly.entity_id
_entity_poly.type
_entity_poly.pdbx_seq_one_letter_code
_entity_poly.pdbx_strand_id
1 'polypeptide(L)' 'MLRNLGALGLVGIVLLLAGIALIAYANLLVAAGLALVLAGLGLVVKSMISGLLQNFGMF' A
#
# COMPACT_ATOMS: atom_id res chain seq x y z
N MET A 1 -12.45 -1.20 -2.70
CA MET A 1 -11.56 -2.18 -2.05
C MET A 1 -11.48 -2.02 -0.53
N LEU A 2 -11.60 -0.80 0.02
CA LEU A 2 -11.52 -0.52 1.46
C LEU A 2 -12.51 -1.32 2.34
N ARG A 3 -13.68 -1.70 1.81
CA ARG A 3 -14.67 -2.56 2.49
C ARG A 3 -14.22 -4.02 2.69
N ASN A 4 -13.25 -4.51 1.91
CA ASN A 4 -12.79 -5.91 1.93
C ASN A 4 -11.41 -6.07 2.60
N LEU A 5 -10.82 -5.00 3.12
CA LEU A 5 -9.49 -5.01 3.74
C LEU A 5 -9.45 -5.73 5.11
N GLY A 6 -10.63 -6.02 5.69
CA GLY A 6 -10.73 -6.50 7.07
C GLY A 6 -10.18 -5.51 8.08
N ALA A 7 -10.26 -5.84 9.37
CA ALA A 7 -9.72 -4.99 10.43
C ALA A 7 -8.20 -4.76 10.28
N LEU A 8 -7.46 -5.78 9.82
CA LEU A 8 -6.01 -5.71 9.64
C LEU A 8 -5.58 -4.77 8.52
N GLY A 9 -6.27 -4.75 7.39
CA GLY A 9 -5.91 -3.84 6.29
C GLY A 9 -6.20 -2.37 6.63
N LEU A 10 -7.23 -2.11 7.45
CA LEU A 10 -7.47 -0.76 7.97
C LEU A 10 -6.35 -0.31 8.92
N VAL A 11 -5.94 -1.16 9.86
CA VAL A 11 -4.79 -0.89 10.75
C VAL A 11 -3.51 -0.66 9.95
N GLY A 12 -3.28 -1.44 8.90
CA GLY A 12 -2.15 -1.25 7.99
C GLY A 12 -2.16 0.13 7.31
N ILE A 13 -3.32 0.59 6.84
CA ILE A 13 -3.44 1.94 6.24
C ILE A 13 -3.14 3.03 7.29
N VAL A 14 -3.67 2.89 8.50
CA VAL A 14 -3.42 3.88 9.58
C VAL A 14 -1.93 3.95 9.91
N LEU A 15 -1.26 2.80 10.05
CA LEU A 15 0.18 2.75 10.30
C LEU A 15 1.00 3.32 9.14
N LEU A 16 0.60 3.05 7.90
CA LEU A 16 1.24 3.61 6.71
C LEU A 16 1.15 5.13 6.70
N LEU A 17 -0.03 5.69 6.94
CA LEU A 17 -0.24 7.13 6.99
C LEU A 17 0.50 7.76 8.16
N ALA A 18 0.53 7.11 9.33
CA ALA A 18 1.28 7.57 10.49
C ALA A 18 2.79 7.61 10.22
N GLY A 19 3.33 6.57 9.57
CA GLY A 19 4.75 6.51 9.19
C GLY A 19 5.12 7.63 8.21
N ILE A 20 4.31 7.86 7.17
CA ILE A 20 4.55 8.96 6.22
C ILE A 20 4.45 10.32 6.92
N ALA A 21 3.47 10.52 7.80
CA ALA A 21 3.31 11.76 8.55
C ALA A 21 4.50 12.04 9.49
N LEU A 22 5.02 11.00 10.15
CA LEU A 22 6.19 11.11 11.02
C LEU A 22 7.44 11.48 10.22
N ILE A 23 7.61 10.91 9.02
CA ILE A 23 8.74 11.25 8.13
C ILE A 23 8.57 12.66 7.57
N ALA A 24 7.35 13.06 7.24
CA ALA A 24 7.04 14.41 6.75
C ALA A 24 7.37 15.48 7.80
N TYR A 25 7.22 15.19 9.10
CA TYR A 25 7.64 16.11 10.16
C TYR A 25 9.15 16.40 10.11
N ALA A 26 9.97 15.44 9.70
CA ALA A 26 11.42 15.63 9.55
C ALA A 26 11.81 16.19 8.18
N ASN A 27 11.25 15.67 7.09
CA ASN A 27 11.54 16.11 5.73
C ASN A 27 10.42 15.74 4.73
N LEU A 28 9.74 16.75 4.18
CA LEU A 28 8.67 16.58 3.20
C LEU A 28 9.12 15.86 1.92
N LEU A 29 10.34 16.14 1.45
CA LEU A 29 10.86 15.58 0.20
C LEU A 29 11.12 14.07 0.33
N VAL A 30 11.67 13.65 1.48
CA VAL A 30 11.89 12.24 1.81
C VAL A 30 10.56 11.51 1.98
N ALA A 31 9.59 12.12 2.66
CA ALA A 31 8.25 11.54 2.83
C ALA A 31 7.54 11.33 1.48
N ALA A 32 7.65 12.30 0.56
CA ALA A 32 7.11 12.18 -0.79
C ALA A 32 7.76 11.04 -1.58
N GLY A 33 9.09 10.90 -1.51
CA GLY A 33 9.81 9.79 -2.13
C GLY A 33 9.37 8.43 -1.59
N LEU A 34 9.24 8.30 -0.27
CA LEU A 34 8.74 7.08 0.39
C LEU A 34 7.29 6.77 0.03
N ALA A 35 6.41 7.77 -0.02
CA ALA A 35 5.02 7.59 -0.43
C ALA A 35 4.93 7.04 -1.87
N LEU A 36 5.78 7.54 -2.78
CA LEU A 36 5.88 7.03 -4.15
C LEU A 36 6.35 5.57 -4.20
N VAL A 37 7.36 5.21 -3.40
CA VAL A 37 7.85 3.83 -3.29
C VAL A 37 6.74 2.90 -2.81
N LEU A 38 6.00 3.29 -1.76
CA LEU A 38 4.89 2.49 -1.21
C LEU A 38 3.74 2.35 -2.21
N ALA A 39 3.40 3.42 -2.95
CA ALA A 39 2.40 3.37 -4.00
C ALA A 39 2.82 2.39 -5.12
N GLY A 40 4.08 2.46 -5.56
CA GLY A 40 4.64 1.54 -6.55
C GLY A 40 4.61 0.09 -6.07
N LEU A 41 4.99 -0.16 -4.81
CA LEU A 41 4.93 -1.48 -4.21
C LEU A 41 3.50 -2.04 -4.21
N GLY A 42 2.52 -1.21 -3.84
CA GLY A 42 1.10 -1.58 -3.87
C GLY A 42 0.62 -1.98 -5.27
N LEU A 43 1.07 -1.28 -6.31
CA LEU A 43 0.77 -1.62 -7.71
C LEU A 43 1.40 -2.96 -8.11
N VAL A 44 2.67 -3.20 -7.75
CA VAL A 44 3.37 -4.46 -8.01
C VAL A 44 2.68 -5.63 -7.31
N VAL A 45 2.37 -5.49 -6.03
CA VAL A 45 1.66 -6.55 -5.28
C VAL A 45 0.29 -6.82 -5.88
N LYS A 46 -0.45 -5.78 -6.26
CA LYS A 46 -1.76 -5.94 -6.93
C LYS A 46 -1.62 -6.69 -8.25
N SER A 47 -0.66 -6.34 -9.11
CA SER A 47 -0.48 -7.01 -10.40
C SER A 47 -0.06 -8.47 -10.22
N MET A 48 0.81 -8.75 -9.23
CA MET A 48 1.19 -10.12 -8.88
C MET A 48 -0.02 -10.93 -8.42
N ILE A 49 -0.83 -10.42 -7.49
CA ILE A 49 -2.02 -11.13 -6.99
C ILE A 49 -3.01 -11.35 -8.14
N SER A 50 -3.28 -10.33 -8.97
CA SER A 50 -4.17 -10.46 -10.12
C SER A 50 -3.68 -11.55 -11.10
N GLY A 51 -2.38 -11.58 -11.42
CA GLY A 51 -1.80 -12.61 -12.28
C GLY A 51 -1.87 -14.01 -11.65
N LEU A 52 -1.66 -14.13 -10.34
CA LEU A 52 -1.81 -15.40 -9.63
C LEU A 52 -3.25 -15.91 -9.68
N LEU A 53 -4.23 -15.05 -9.39
CA LEU A 53 -5.64 -15.44 -9.42
C LEU A 53 -6.12 -15.81 -10.83
N GLN A 54 -5.59 -15.14 -11.87
CA GLN A 54 -5.83 -15.50 -13.26
C GLN A 54 -5.26 -16.89 -13.60
N ASN A 55 -4.06 -17.23 -13.10
CA ASN A 55 -3.49 -18.57 -13.26
C ASN A 55 -4.30 -19.68 -12.57
N PHE A 56 -5.07 -19.33 -11.52
CA PHE A 56 -6.00 -20.25 -10.87
C PHE A 56 -7.39 -20.31 -11.55
N GLY A 57 -7.58 -19.65 -12.69
CA GLY A 57 -8.87 -19.61 -13.41
C GLY A 57 -9.97 -18.83 -12.68
N MET A 58 -9.60 -18.02 -11.68
CA MET A 58 -10.54 -17.17 -10.93
C MET A 58 -10.83 -15.83 -11.64
N PHE A 59 -10.32 -15.63 -12.86
CA PHE A 59 -10.60 -14.53 -13.77
C PHE A 59 -10.47 -14.95 -15.23
#